data_AF-A0A8X7WML3-F1
#
_entry.id   AF-A0A8X7WML3-F1
#
_cell.length_a   1.000
_cell.length_b   1.000
_cell.length_c   1.000
_cell.angle_alpha   90.00
_cell.angle_beta   90.00
_cell.angle_gamma   90.00
#
_symmetry.space_group_name_H-M   'P 1'
#
loop_
_entity.id
_entity.type
_entity.pdbx_description
1 polymer ?
#
loop_
_entity_poly.entity_id
_entity_poly.type
_entity_poly.pdbx_seq_one_letter_code
_entity_poly.pdbx_strand_id
1 'polypeptide(L)' 'MELMILKLSLASKLNVLGFSPMHLTLQNNHSRMVRGFVAIDNSLVNIKRRGGITPLHYVARKGDADINPTCK' A
#
# COMPACT_ATOMS: atom_id res chain seq x y z
N MET A 1 -10.52 18.64 -11.96
CA MET A 1 -10.04 17.29 -12.37
C MET A 1 -8.54 17.08 -12.17
N GLU A 2 -7.70 18.12 -12.16
CA GLU A 2 -6.23 17.97 -12.18
C GLU A 2 -5.59 17.47 -10.87
N LEU A 3 -6.17 17.80 -9.70
CA LEU A 3 -5.63 17.35 -8.41
C LEU A 3 -5.68 15.82 -8.23
N MET A 4 -6.65 15.17 -8.87
CA MET A 4 -6.86 13.72 -8.76
C MET A 4 -5.81 12.95 -9.57
N ILE A 5 -5.44 13.44 -10.74
CA ILE A 5 -4.38 12.88 -11.60
C ILE A 5 -3.01 13.03 -10.94
N LEU A 6 -2.74 14.19 -10.33
CA LEU A 6 -1.52 14.44 -9.56
C LEU A 6 -1.39 13.48 -8.37
N LYS A 7 -2.47 13.30 -7.60
CA LYS A 7 -2.48 12.33 -6.49
C LYS A 7 -2.30 10.89 -6.97
N LEU A 8 -2.89 10.53 -8.11
CA LEU A 8 -2.80 9.18 -8.64
C LEU A 8 -1.40 8.83 -9.18
N SER A 9 -0.77 9.77 -9.90
CA SER A 9 0.61 9.60 -10.38
C SER A 9 1.62 9.51 -9.24
N LEU A 10 1.37 10.20 -8.12
CA LEU A 10 2.12 10.03 -6.88
C LEU A 10 1.86 8.67 -6.22
N ALA A 11 0.59 8.23 -6.19
CA ALA A 11 0.18 6.96 -5.59
C ALA A 11 0.77 5.72 -6.29
N SER A 12 1.07 5.84 -7.59
CA SER A 12 1.72 4.78 -8.36
C SER A 12 3.24 4.81 -8.34
N LYS A 13 3.82 5.98 -8.03
CA LYS A 13 5.28 6.15 -8.01
C LYS A 13 5.91 5.44 -6.82
N LEU A 14 6.95 4.65 -7.09
CA LEU A 14 7.71 3.94 -6.08
C LEU A 14 8.79 4.86 -5.49
N ASN A 15 9.04 4.76 -4.18
CA ASN A 15 10.17 5.43 -3.54
C ASN A 15 11.51 4.72 -3.86
N VAL A 16 12.63 5.25 -3.34
CA VAL A 16 13.97 4.67 -3.55
C VAL A 16 14.12 3.23 -3.04
N LEU A 17 13.31 2.84 -2.06
CA LEU A 17 13.21 1.48 -1.52
C LEU A 17 12.23 0.59 -2.32
N GLY A 18 11.62 1.14 -3.37
CA GLY A 18 10.66 0.47 -4.23
C GLY A 18 9.24 0.46 -3.67
N PHE A 19 8.92 1.07 -2.54
CA PHE A 19 7.56 1.05 -1.97
C PHE A 19 6.65 2.06 -2.66
N SER A 20 5.44 1.62 -3.02
CA SER A 20 4.36 2.54 -3.38
C SER A 20 3.77 3.18 -2.11
N PRO A 21 3.15 4.36 -2.22
CA PRO A 21 2.37 4.95 -1.13
C PRO A 21 1.39 3.99 -0.49
N MET A 22 0.74 3.11 -1.27
CA MET A 22 -0.13 2.06 -0.73
C MET A 22 0.60 1.06 0.16
N HIS A 23 1.84 0.69 -0.14
CA HIS A 23 2.61 -0.13 0.79
C HIS A 23 2.88 0.64 2.09
N LEU A 24 3.25 1.92 2.01
CA LEU A 24 3.56 2.76 3.16
C LEU A 24 2.33 2.96 4.08
N THR A 25 1.13 3.10 3.52
CA THR A 25 -0.09 3.19 4.32
C THR A 25 -0.38 1.89 5.07
N LEU A 26 -0.12 0.73 4.46
CA LEU A 26 -0.23 -0.57 5.12
C LEU A 26 0.82 -0.77 6.21
N GLN A 27 2.05 -0.29 6.02
CA GLN A 27 3.07 -0.34 7.08
C GLN A 27 2.64 0.47 8.30
N ASN A 28 2.10 1.67 8.07
CA ASN A 28 1.68 2.61 9.12
C ASN A 28 0.25 2.38 9.65
N ASN A 29 -0.44 1.29 9.27
CA ASN A 29 -1.82 1.01 9.67
C ASN A 29 -2.81 2.16 9.36
N HIS A 30 -2.56 2.91 8.28
CA HIS A 30 -3.38 4.05 7.88
C HIS A 30 -4.59 3.62 7.04
N SER A 31 -5.51 2.87 7.64
CA SER A 31 -6.70 2.29 7.02
C SER A 31 -7.56 3.32 6.28
N ARG A 32 -7.64 4.56 6.80
CA ARG A 32 -8.38 5.66 6.15
C ARG A 32 -7.77 6.05 4.80
N MET A 33 -6.44 6.08 4.69
CA MET A 33 -5.77 6.36 3.43
C MET A 33 -5.86 5.20 2.45
N VAL A 34 -5.81 3.95 2.94
CA VAL A 34 -6.04 2.75 2.11
C VAL A 34 -7.42 2.83 1.43
N ARG A 35 -8.48 3.14 2.19
CA ARG A 35 -9.82 3.33 1.63
C ARG A 35 -9.88 4.49 0.64
N GLY A 36 -9.18 5.59 0.93
CA GLY A 36 -9.07 6.73 0.01
C GLY A 36 -8.40 6.36 -1.31
N PHE A 37 -7.30 5.61 -1.27
CA PHE A 37 -6.61 5.16 -2.48
C PHE A 37 -7.48 4.21 -3.31
N VAL A 38 -8.12 3.21 -2.69
CA VAL A 38 -9.03 2.29 -3.39
C VAL A 38 -10.24 3.02 -4.00
N ALA A 39 -10.77 4.03 -3.30
CA ALA A 39 -11.88 4.83 -3.81
C ALA A 39 -11.48 5.75 -4.97
N ILE A 40 -10.21 6.15 -5.05
CA ILE A 40 -9.68 6.94 -6.18
C ILE A 40 -9.37 6.02 -7.36
N ASP A 41 -8.61 4.96 -7.12
CA ASP A 41 -8.24 3.99 -8.14
C ASP A 41 -7.89 2.65 -7.50
N ASN A 42 -8.67 1.63 -7.85
CA ASN A 42 -8.46 0.26 -7.40
C ASN A 42 -7.22 -0.38 -8.04
N SER A 43 -6.68 0.15 -9.15
CA SER A 43 -5.46 -0.35 -9.78
C SER A 43 -4.23 -0.25 -8.85
N LEU A 44 -4.29 0.65 -7.86
CA LEU A 44 -3.21 0.89 -6.91
C LEU A 44 -2.89 -0.33 -6.02
N VAL A 45 -3.86 -1.22 -5.80
CA VAL A 45 -3.66 -2.45 -5.02
C VAL A 45 -2.83 -3.49 -5.78
N ASN A 46 -2.69 -3.34 -7.09
CA ASN A 46 -1.93 -4.22 -7.97
C ASN A 46 -0.53 -3.70 -8.28
N ILE A 47 -0.15 -2.53 -7.76
CA ILE A 47 1.19 -1.97 -7.97
C ILE A 47 2.23 -2.90 -7.35
N LYS A 48 3.10 -3.45 -8.19
CA LYS A 48 4.23 -4.27 -7.72
C LYS A 48 5.40 -3.37 -7.37
N ARG A 49 5.99 -3.56 -6.19
CA ARG A 49 7.28 -2.94 -5.84
C ARG A 49 8.46 -3.65 -6.51
N ARG A 50 9.65 -3.05 -6.41
CA ARG A 50 10.92 -3.72 -6.73
C ARG A 50 11.00 -5.03 -5.93
N GLY A 51 10.97 -6.17 -6.63
CA GLY A 51 10.83 -7.51 -6.06
C GLY A 51 9.46 -8.18 -6.27
N GLY A 52 8.55 -7.59 -7.05
CA GLY A 52 7.30 -8.24 -7.47
C GLY A 52 6.21 -8.31 -6.40
N ILE A 53 6.47 -7.78 -5.19
CA ILE A 53 5.53 -7.81 -4.08
C ILE A 53 4.42 -6.77 -4.29
N THR A 54 3.17 -7.15 -4.06
CA THR A 54 2.03 -6.23 -4.09
C THR A 54 1.63 -5.80 -2.68
N PRO A 55 0.88 -4.69 -2.53
CA PRO A 55 0.28 -4.30 -1.27
C PRO A 55 -0.48 -5.46 -0.61
N LEU A 56 -1.20 -6.26 -1.40
CA LEU A 56 -1.93 -7.43 -0.92
C LEU A 56 -1.02 -8.48 -0.25
N HIS A 57 0.12 -8.80 -0.88
CA HIS A 57 1.12 -9.69 -0.27
C HIS A 57 1.67 -9.13 1.05
N TYR A 58 1.78 -7.80 1.17
CA TYR A 58 2.20 -7.16 2.42
C TYR A 58 1.13 -7.30 3.52
N VAL A 59 -0.15 -7.11 3.19
CA VAL A 59 -1.25 -7.32 4.15
C VAL A 59 -1.30 -8.76 4.64
N ALA A 60 -1.18 -9.74 3.73
CA ALA A 60 -1.16 -11.15 4.11
C ALA A 60 -0.03 -11.44 5.11
N ARG A 61 1.20 -11.03 4.78
CA ARG A 61 2.37 -11.21 5.65
C ARG A 61 2.20 -10.52 7.02
N LYS A 62 1.59 -9.34 7.04
CA LYS A 62 1.36 -8.59 8.29
C LYS A 62 0.25 -9.20 9.13
N GLY A 63 -0.82 -9.70 8.51
CA GLY A 63 -1.88 -10.44 9.19
C GLY A 63 -1.36 -11.74 9.79
N ASP A 64 -0.51 -12.48 9.07
CA ASP A 64 0.15 -13.67 9.60
C ASP A 64 1.12 -13.34 10.76
N ALA A 65 1.78 -12.17 10.69
CA ALA A 65 2.65 -11.70 11.78
C ALA A 65 1.87 -11.29 13.04
N ASP A 66 0.62 -10.83 12.90
CA ASP A 66 -0.28 -10.49 14.01
C ASP A 66 -0.95 -11.75 14.60
N ILE A 67 -1.00 -12.84 13.83
CA ILE A 67 -1.52 -14.16 14.25
C ILE A 67 -0.44 -15.00 14.95
N ASN A 68 0.83 -14.61 14.93
CA ASN A 68 1.79 -15.18 15.86
C ASN A 68 1.70 -14.38 17.17
N PRO A 69 1.11 -14.92 18.26
CA PRO A 69 1.16 -14.28 19.56
C PRO A 69 2.62 -14.29 20.00
N THR A 70 3.38 -13.26 19.64
CA THR A 70 4.60 -12.96 20.37
C THR A 70 4.16 -12.54 21.76
N CYS A 71 4.09 -13.54 22.63
CA CYS A 71 4.16 -13.38 24.06
C CYS A 71 5.15 -12.26 24.39
N LYS A 72 4.72 -11.39 25.31
CA LYS A 72 5.60 -10.51 26.08
C LYS A 72 6.85 -11.23 26.57
#